data_AF-A0A8B6G2I8-F1
#
_entry.id   AF-A0A8B6G2I8-F1
#
_cell.length_a   1.000
_cell.length_b   1.000
_cell.length_c   1.000
_cell.angle_alpha   90.00
_cell.angle_beta   90.00
_cell.angle_gamma   90.00
#
_symmetry.space_group_name_H-M   'P 1'
#
loop_
_entity.id
_entity.type
_entity.pdbx_description
1 polymer ?
#
loop_
_entity_poly.entity_id
_entity_poly.type
_entity_poly.pdbx_seq_one_letter_code
_entity_poly.pdbx_strand_id
1 'polypeptide(L)'
;MDLGDPNRPMRIGVKYSELYDSEWINAMENISDVKKYYPDIMESEIQEIIMRHLHRLLKCCYRECLMKAEKQFHTLGETLAETMCLTFKSKDEITSLPVCREAAILRRATSEGFAKHLFQNKVLCKNIIADWDYINKNENVMQIFTHSMFFEKCVYLCWCMVIQDPVLHLDDDEVLNTQIDKNTYEEFDKSGDSAAYVVWPALFLHKGGPLLCKGVVKAYLKKDYEK
;
A
#
# COMPACT_ATOMS: atom_id res chain seq x y z
N MET A 1 -19.54 15.37 -8.42
CA MET A 1 -18.44 14.92 -7.56
C MET A 1 -18.53 15.74 -6.27
N ASP A 2 -18.75 15.09 -5.13
CA ASP A 2 -19.02 15.78 -3.86
C ASP A 2 -17.71 16.32 -3.25
N LEU A 3 -17.61 17.65 -3.12
CA LEU A 3 -16.44 18.33 -2.56
C LEU A 3 -16.27 18.06 -1.05
N GLY A 4 -17.27 17.46 -0.39
CA GLY A 4 -17.24 17.08 1.02
C GLY A 4 -16.61 15.71 1.33
N ASP A 5 -16.40 14.83 0.35
CA ASP A 5 -15.90 13.47 0.61
C ASP A 5 -14.42 13.50 1.08
N PRO A 6 -14.12 13.09 2.32
CA PRO A 6 -12.76 13.06 2.86
C PRO A 6 -11.87 11.98 2.22
N ASN A 7 -12.46 11.05 1.45
CA ASN A 7 -11.80 9.93 0.80
C ASN A 7 -11.84 10.05 -0.73
N ARG A 8 -12.06 11.24 -1.29
CA ARG A 8 -11.87 11.47 -2.72
C ARG A 8 -10.40 11.18 -3.13
N PRO A 9 -10.13 10.72 -4.36
CA PRO A 9 -8.79 10.33 -4.79
C PRO A 9 -7.70 11.36 -4.49
N MET A 10 -7.94 12.65 -4.77
CA MET A 10 -6.96 13.71 -4.48
C MET A 10 -6.62 13.85 -2.99
N ARG A 11 -7.61 13.66 -2.10
CA ARG A 11 -7.36 13.68 -0.65
C ARG A 11 -6.59 12.44 -0.19
N ILE A 12 -6.86 11.29 -0.80
CA ILE A 12 -6.08 10.06 -0.57
C ILE A 12 -4.63 10.26 -1.02
N GLY A 13 -4.41 10.89 -2.18
CA GLY A 13 -3.06 11.23 -2.67
C GLY A 13 -2.29 12.11 -1.69
N VAL A 14 -2.94 13.16 -1.14
CA VAL A 14 -2.32 14.00 -0.10
C VAL A 14 -1.95 13.17 1.14
N LYS A 15 -2.89 12.38 1.67
CA LYS A 15 -2.62 11.48 2.82
C LYS A 15 -1.51 10.47 2.54
N TYR A 16 -1.37 10.03 1.29
CA TYR A 16 -0.33 9.10 0.86
C TYR A 16 1.05 9.76 0.87
N SER A 17 1.17 10.98 0.35
CA SER A 17 2.41 11.76 0.48
C SER A 17 2.74 12.08 1.94
N GLU A 18 1.75 12.49 2.74
CA GLU A 18 1.94 12.74 4.18
C GLU A 18 2.43 11.49 4.93
N LEU A 19 1.94 10.30 4.58
CA LEU A 19 2.39 9.03 5.18
C LEU A 19 3.88 8.79 4.95
N TYR A 20 4.40 9.14 3.76
CA TYR A 20 5.82 9.09 3.44
C TYR A 20 6.62 10.17 4.19
N ASP A 21 6.13 11.41 4.18
CA ASP A 21 6.81 12.56 4.78
C ASP A 21 6.75 12.61 6.32
N SER A 22 6.04 11.67 6.96
CA SER A 22 5.93 11.61 8.42
C SER A 22 6.14 10.20 8.97
N GLU A 23 5.14 9.32 8.94
CA GLU A 23 5.26 8.04 9.65
C GLU A 23 6.29 7.09 9.05
N TRP A 24 6.53 7.16 7.73
CA TRP A 24 7.63 6.42 7.12
C TRP A 24 8.99 6.91 7.62
N ILE A 25 9.20 8.23 7.71
CA ILE A 25 10.42 8.83 8.28
C ILE A 25 10.57 8.41 9.75
N ASN A 26 9.51 8.51 10.55
CA ASN A 26 9.54 8.06 11.95
C ASN A 26 9.84 6.56 12.06
N ALA A 27 9.36 5.73 11.14
CA ALA A 27 9.65 4.30 11.13
C ALA A 27 11.12 4.02 10.77
N MET A 28 11.75 4.85 9.93
CA MET A 28 13.17 4.79 9.61
C MET A 28 14.08 5.12 10.81
N GLU A 29 13.61 5.92 11.76
CA GLU A 29 14.37 6.24 12.98
C GLU A 29 14.61 5.02 13.90
N ASN A 30 13.88 3.91 13.70
CA ASN A 30 14.11 2.65 14.42
C ASN A 30 15.42 1.93 14.02
N ILE A 31 16.29 2.58 13.24
CA ILE A 31 17.56 2.04 12.80
C ILE A 31 18.41 1.49 13.94
N SER A 32 18.48 2.20 15.07
CA SER A 32 19.25 1.75 16.23
C SER A 32 18.65 0.49 16.86
N ASP A 33 17.32 0.34 16.85
CA ASP A 33 16.65 -0.85 17.38
C ASP A 33 16.85 -2.06 16.48
N VAL A 34 16.77 -1.89 15.16
CA VAL A 34 17.06 -2.96 14.20
C VAL A 34 18.54 -3.35 14.25
N LYS A 35 19.45 -2.37 14.35
CA LYS A 35 20.91 -2.57 14.41
C LYS A 35 21.34 -3.47 15.58
N LYS A 36 20.62 -3.47 16.71
CA LYS A 36 20.87 -4.39 17.85
C LYS A 36 20.82 -5.87 17.45
N TYR A 37 20.02 -6.20 16.45
CA TYR A 37 19.87 -7.57 15.95
C TYR A 37 20.86 -7.92 14.84
N TYR A 38 21.64 -6.94 14.37
CA TYR A 38 22.64 -7.07 13.30
C TYR A 38 23.91 -6.27 13.64
N PRO A 39 24.63 -6.62 14.73
CA PRO A 39 25.76 -5.83 15.24
C PRO A 39 26.91 -5.70 14.23
N ASP A 40 27.06 -6.64 13.31
CA ASP A 40 28.17 -6.68 12.33
C ASP A 40 27.84 -6.04 10.97
N ILE A 41 26.58 -5.68 10.72
CA ILE A 41 26.12 -5.13 9.43
C ILE A 41 26.25 -3.61 9.39
N MET A 42 26.74 -3.00 8.31
CA MET A 42 26.92 -1.55 8.29
C MET A 42 25.59 -0.79 8.42
N GLU A 43 25.61 0.40 9.05
CA GLU A 43 24.38 1.17 9.26
C GLU A 43 23.65 1.52 7.95
N SER A 44 24.39 1.77 6.87
CA SER A 44 23.83 1.97 5.52
C SER A 44 23.08 0.74 4.98
N GLU A 45 23.57 -0.46 5.27
CA GLU A 45 22.91 -1.72 4.87
C GLU A 45 21.65 -1.94 5.73
N ILE A 46 21.68 -1.56 7.01
CA ILE A 46 20.48 -1.57 7.86
C ILE A 46 19.44 -0.59 7.31
N GLN A 47 19.81 0.62 6.90
CA GLN A 47 18.88 1.56 6.28
C GLN A 47 18.19 0.94 5.05
N GLU A 48 18.94 0.30 4.17
CA GLU A 48 18.37 -0.39 3.01
C GLU A 48 17.40 -1.51 3.42
N ILE A 49 17.77 -2.33 4.40
CA ILE A 49 16.90 -3.37 4.96
C ILE A 49 15.58 -2.77 5.44
N ILE A 50 15.63 -1.67 6.20
CA ILE A 50 14.43 -0.99 6.71
C ILE A 50 13.58 -0.44 5.57
N MET A 51 14.16 0.25 4.58
CA MET A 51 13.42 0.79 3.43
C MET A 51 12.67 -0.32 2.68
N ARG A 52 13.35 -1.45 2.41
CA ARG A 52 12.74 -2.61 1.75
C ARG A 52 11.62 -3.21 2.59
N HIS A 53 11.77 -3.23 3.91
CA HIS A 53 10.75 -3.71 4.84
C HIS A 53 9.50 -2.82 4.83
N LEU A 54 9.65 -1.50 4.93
CA LEU A 54 8.54 -0.55 4.90
C LEU A 54 7.79 -0.58 3.57
N HIS A 55 8.53 -0.60 2.44
CA HIS A 55 7.95 -0.74 1.10
C HIS A 55 7.12 -2.02 0.98
N ARG A 56 7.67 -3.17 1.40
CA ARG A 56 6.95 -4.45 1.34
C ARG A 56 5.74 -4.49 2.24
N LEU A 57 5.83 -3.89 3.43
CA LEU A 57 4.72 -3.83 4.36
C LEU A 57 3.53 -3.09 3.72
N LEU A 58 3.78 -1.93 3.10
CA LEU A 58 2.77 -1.18 2.35
C LEU A 58 2.16 -2.03 1.21
N LYS A 59 2.99 -2.71 0.40
CA LYS A 59 2.52 -3.60 -0.67
C LYS A 59 1.63 -4.73 -0.14
N CYS A 60 2.00 -5.35 0.97
CA CYS A 60 1.21 -6.40 1.60
C CYS A 60 -0.12 -5.86 2.13
N CYS A 61 -0.12 -4.68 2.78
CA CYS A 61 -1.34 -3.98 3.19
C CYS A 61 -2.27 -3.74 1.99
N TYR A 62 -1.74 -3.23 0.88
CA TYR A 62 -2.51 -2.94 -0.32
C TYR A 62 -3.13 -4.20 -0.93
N ARG A 63 -2.34 -5.25 -1.14
CA ARG A 63 -2.81 -6.54 -1.70
C ARG A 63 -3.89 -7.17 -0.82
N GLU A 64 -3.64 -7.27 0.48
CA GLU A 64 -4.61 -7.87 1.41
C GLU A 64 -5.90 -7.04 1.50
N CYS A 65 -5.80 -5.71 1.54
CA CYS A 65 -6.97 -4.83 1.48
C CYS A 65 -7.77 -5.05 0.20
N LEU A 66 -7.10 -5.15 -0.96
CA LEU A 66 -7.74 -5.38 -2.25
C LEU A 66 -8.52 -6.71 -2.24
N MET A 67 -7.87 -7.81 -1.86
CA MET A 67 -8.52 -9.12 -1.78
C MET A 67 -9.72 -9.12 -0.84
N LYS A 68 -9.62 -8.45 0.32
CA LYS A 68 -10.74 -8.34 1.26
C LYS A 68 -11.87 -7.47 0.72
N ALA A 69 -11.56 -6.35 0.08
CA ALA A 69 -12.55 -5.43 -0.46
C ALA A 69 -13.33 -6.08 -1.62
N GLU A 70 -12.65 -6.80 -2.51
CA GLU A 70 -13.28 -7.55 -3.61
C GLU A 70 -14.19 -8.65 -3.05
N LYS A 71 -13.68 -9.48 -2.13
CA LYS A 71 -14.48 -10.54 -1.50
C LYS A 71 -15.71 -9.97 -0.79
N GLN A 72 -15.53 -8.90 -0.01
CA GLN A 72 -16.63 -8.25 0.71
C GLN A 72 -17.69 -7.73 -0.26
N PHE A 73 -17.27 -7.02 -1.31
CA PHE A 73 -18.20 -6.42 -2.27
C PHE A 73 -18.98 -7.49 -3.03
N HIS A 74 -18.31 -8.57 -3.40
CA HIS A 74 -18.93 -9.69 -4.08
C HIS A 74 -19.96 -10.42 -3.19
N THR A 75 -19.58 -10.79 -1.97
CA THR A 75 -20.50 -11.45 -1.01
C THR A 75 -21.70 -10.56 -0.67
N LEU A 76 -21.48 -9.26 -0.50
CA LEU A 76 -22.56 -8.31 -0.25
C LEU A 76 -23.50 -8.21 -1.46
N GLY A 77 -22.94 -8.12 -2.65
CA GLY A 77 -23.73 -8.04 -3.89
C GLY A 77 -24.55 -9.30 -4.15
N GLU A 78 -23.98 -10.50 -3.96
CA GLU A 78 -24.71 -11.77 -4.04
C GLU A 78 -25.88 -11.79 -3.03
N THR A 79 -25.59 -11.46 -1.77
CA THR A 79 -26.61 -11.44 -0.69
C THR A 79 -27.76 -10.46 -1.00
N LEU A 80 -27.44 -9.27 -1.49
CA LEU A 80 -28.43 -8.26 -1.85
C LEU A 80 -29.27 -8.70 -3.05
N ALA A 81 -28.63 -9.26 -4.09
CA ALA A 81 -29.32 -9.77 -5.26
C ALA A 81 -30.29 -10.90 -4.90
N GLU A 82 -29.86 -11.87 -4.08
CA GLU A 82 -30.71 -12.96 -3.58
C GLU A 82 -31.90 -12.42 -2.76
N THR A 83 -31.64 -11.48 -1.84
CA THR A 83 -32.68 -10.87 -1.00
C THR A 83 -33.73 -10.12 -1.84
N MET A 84 -33.31 -9.53 -2.95
CA MET A 84 -34.18 -8.81 -3.88
C MET A 84 -34.75 -9.70 -5.00
N CYS A 85 -34.50 -11.01 -4.97
CA CYS A 85 -34.89 -11.97 -6.01
C CYS A 85 -34.42 -11.56 -7.42
N LEU A 86 -33.26 -10.90 -7.51
CA LEU A 86 -32.66 -10.50 -8.77
C LEU A 86 -31.91 -11.68 -9.39
N THR A 87 -32.03 -11.81 -10.72
CA THR A 87 -31.24 -12.78 -11.48
C THR A 87 -30.04 -12.08 -12.11
N PHE A 88 -28.88 -12.75 -12.09
CA PHE A 88 -27.66 -12.29 -12.74
C PHE A 88 -26.97 -13.48 -13.41
N LYS A 89 -26.31 -13.24 -14.53
CA LYS A 89 -25.69 -14.27 -15.38
C LYS A 89 -24.24 -14.54 -15.02
N SER A 90 -23.59 -13.60 -14.33
CA SER A 90 -22.18 -13.69 -13.96
C SER A 90 -21.88 -12.86 -12.72
N LYS A 91 -20.74 -13.15 -12.08
CA LYS A 91 -20.24 -12.37 -10.93
C LYS A 91 -19.97 -10.91 -11.28
N ASP A 92 -19.58 -10.63 -12.51
CA ASP A 92 -19.28 -9.27 -12.98
C ASP A 92 -20.54 -8.41 -13.08
N GLU A 93 -21.68 -9.03 -13.44
CA GLU A 93 -22.97 -8.33 -13.57
C GLU A 93 -23.50 -7.84 -12.21
N ILE A 94 -23.14 -8.52 -11.10
CA ILE A 94 -23.51 -8.13 -9.74
C ILE A 94 -23.05 -6.70 -9.43
N THR A 95 -21.82 -6.35 -9.82
CA THR A 95 -21.23 -5.03 -9.53
C THR A 95 -21.97 -3.89 -10.22
N SER A 96 -22.71 -4.19 -11.29
CA SER A 96 -23.49 -3.22 -12.07
C SER A 96 -24.91 -3.00 -11.56
N LEU A 97 -25.40 -3.86 -10.66
CA LEU A 97 -26.75 -3.76 -10.10
C LEU A 97 -26.90 -2.45 -9.32
N PRO A 98 -28.04 -1.74 -9.42
CA PRO A 98 -28.27 -0.49 -8.70
C PRO A 98 -27.94 -0.61 -7.22
N VAL A 99 -28.50 -1.61 -6.53
CA VAL A 99 -28.29 -1.88 -5.10
C VAL A 99 -26.81 -2.01 -4.69
N CYS A 100 -25.96 -2.49 -5.59
CA CYS A 100 -24.52 -2.60 -5.35
C CYS A 100 -23.82 -1.24 -5.46
N ARG A 101 -24.35 -0.30 -6.23
CA ARG A 101 -23.87 1.09 -6.27
C ARG A 101 -24.16 1.82 -4.96
N GLU A 102 -25.36 1.68 -4.39
CA GLU A 102 -25.65 2.26 -3.07
C GLU A 102 -24.77 1.63 -1.98
N ALA A 103 -24.54 0.31 -2.05
CA ALA A 103 -23.60 -0.37 -1.16
C ALA A 103 -22.17 0.19 -1.29
N ALA A 104 -21.70 0.49 -2.50
CA ALA A 104 -20.39 1.10 -2.73
C ALA A 104 -20.29 2.52 -2.13
N ILE A 105 -21.38 3.31 -2.18
CA ILE A 105 -21.45 4.63 -1.53
C ILE A 105 -21.35 4.47 0.00
N LEU A 106 -22.13 3.57 0.59
CA LEU A 106 -22.08 3.29 2.03
C LEU A 106 -20.71 2.78 2.49
N ARG A 107 -20.06 1.92 1.69
CA ARG A 107 -18.71 1.42 1.96
C ARG A 107 -17.69 2.55 2.05
N ARG A 108 -17.80 3.57 1.18
CA ARG A 108 -16.93 4.77 1.23
C ARG A 108 -17.24 5.66 2.43
N ALA A 109 -18.53 5.87 2.74
CA ALA A 109 -18.95 6.70 3.87
C ALA A 109 -18.56 6.10 5.24
N THR A 110 -18.43 4.78 5.33
CA THR A 110 -18.11 4.05 6.58
C THR A 110 -16.65 3.58 6.66
N SER A 111 -15.83 3.93 5.67
CA SER A 111 -14.48 3.40 5.50
C SER A 111 -13.58 3.63 6.71
N GLU A 112 -13.69 4.78 7.38
CA GLU A 112 -12.87 5.10 8.55
C GLU A 112 -13.18 4.19 9.73
N GLY A 113 -14.47 3.95 10.01
CA GLY A 113 -14.88 3.01 11.05
C GLY A 113 -14.45 1.59 10.73
N PHE A 114 -14.58 1.19 9.46
CA PHE A 114 -14.20 -0.14 9.01
C PHE A 114 -12.69 -0.37 9.05
N ALA A 115 -11.89 0.63 8.66
CA ALA A 115 -10.43 0.58 8.72
C ALA A 115 -9.89 0.43 10.16
N LYS A 116 -10.49 1.12 11.13
CA LYS A 116 -10.16 0.92 12.57
C LYS A 116 -10.43 -0.53 13.02
N HIS A 117 -11.55 -1.11 12.58
CA HIS A 117 -11.86 -2.52 12.86
C HIS A 117 -10.98 -3.51 12.07
N LEU A 118 -10.55 -3.18 10.85
CA LEU A 118 -9.62 -3.97 10.05
C LEU A 118 -8.25 -4.10 10.74
N PHE A 119 -7.73 -3.01 11.32
CA PHE A 119 -6.47 -3.07 12.06
C PHE A 119 -6.58 -3.94 13.32
N GLN A 120 -7.71 -3.84 14.03
CA GLN A 120 -8.01 -4.71 15.17
C GLN A 120 -8.25 -6.17 14.75
N ASN A 121 -8.52 -6.42 13.47
CA ASN A 121 -8.68 -7.76 12.93
C ASN A 121 -7.31 -8.45 12.84
N LYS A 122 -6.99 -9.21 13.89
CA LYS A 122 -5.77 -10.01 13.99
C LYS A 122 -5.56 -10.94 12.78
N VAL A 123 -6.59 -11.31 12.01
CA VAL A 123 -6.45 -12.17 10.82
C VAL A 123 -5.80 -11.42 9.65
N LEU A 124 -6.22 -10.17 9.39
CA LEU A 124 -5.63 -9.36 8.32
C LEU A 124 -4.15 -9.10 8.60
N CYS A 125 -3.85 -8.66 9.83
CA CYS A 125 -2.47 -8.40 10.23
C CYS A 125 -1.61 -9.67 10.18
N LYS A 126 -2.16 -10.84 10.56
CA LYS A 126 -1.46 -12.13 10.42
C LYS A 126 -1.14 -12.47 8.96
N ASN A 127 -2.08 -12.27 8.04
CA ASN A 127 -1.84 -12.52 6.61
C ASN A 127 -0.76 -11.59 6.06
N ILE A 128 -0.85 -10.29 6.38
CA ILE A 128 0.15 -9.29 5.98
C ILE A 128 1.55 -9.70 6.47
N ILE A 129 1.65 -10.13 7.73
CA ILE A 129 2.92 -10.56 8.34
C ILE A 129 3.45 -11.84 7.67
N ALA A 130 2.57 -12.80 7.36
CA ALA A 130 2.96 -14.04 6.70
C ALA A 130 3.50 -13.80 5.27
N ASP A 131 2.85 -12.91 4.51
CA ASP A 131 3.29 -12.53 3.16
C ASP A 131 4.60 -11.73 3.15
N TRP A 132 4.92 -11.07 4.27
CA TRP A 132 6.12 -10.24 4.42
C TRP A 132 7.39 -11.04 4.76
N ASP A 133 7.27 -12.32 5.12
CA ASP A 133 8.31 -13.20 5.70
C ASP A 133 9.45 -13.63 4.75
N TYR A 134 9.69 -12.91 3.65
CA TYR A 134 10.64 -13.34 2.62
C TYR A 134 12.10 -12.88 2.83
N ILE A 135 12.40 -11.94 3.75
CA ILE A 135 13.79 -11.46 3.96
C ILE A 135 14.32 -11.59 5.39
N ASN A 136 13.50 -11.44 6.44
CA ASN A 136 14.00 -11.47 7.81
C ASN A 136 13.13 -12.34 8.69
N LYS A 137 13.55 -13.60 8.85
CA LYS A 137 13.03 -14.56 9.84
C LYS A 137 13.27 -14.11 11.30
N ASN A 138 13.59 -12.83 11.54
CA ASN A 138 13.80 -12.27 12.86
C ASN A 138 12.49 -11.63 13.35
N GLU A 139 11.74 -12.39 14.14
CA GLU A 139 10.45 -11.99 14.68
C GLU A 139 10.51 -10.65 15.44
N ASN A 140 11.62 -10.36 16.14
CA ASN A 140 11.77 -9.11 16.89
C ASN A 140 11.83 -7.89 15.95
N VAL A 141 12.57 -8.01 14.84
CA VAL A 141 12.65 -6.96 13.82
C VAL A 141 11.28 -6.75 13.18
N MET A 142 10.54 -7.84 12.94
CA MET A 142 9.20 -7.77 12.38
C MET A 142 8.22 -7.02 13.31
N GLN A 143 8.30 -7.31 14.61
CA GLN A 143 7.46 -6.67 15.63
C GLN A 143 7.66 -5.15 15.73
N ILE A 144 8.88 -4.65 15.50
CA ILE A 144 9.17 -3.20 15.47
C ILE A 144 8.25 -2.51 14.46
N PHE A 145 8.13 -3.07 13.25
CA PHE A 145 7.36 -2.46 12.18
C PHE A 145 5.85 -2.70 12.33
N THR A 146 5.43 -3.90 12.76
CA THR A 146 4.00 -4.23 12.89
C THR A 146 3.31 -3.52 14.07
N HIS A 147 4.07 -2.96 15.00
CA HIS A 147 3.54 -2.14 16.09
C HIS A 147 3.68 -0.63 15.84
N SER A 148 4.19 -0.23 14.69
CA SER A 148 4.38 1.19 14.34
C SER A 148 3.07 1.86 13.90
N MET A 149 2.98 3.17 14.09
CA MET A 149 1.92 4.01 13.52
C MET A 149 1.91 3.96 11.98
N PHE A 150 3.07 3.74 11.37
CA PHE A 150 3.19 3.55 9.92
C PHE A 150 2.34 2.37 9.45
N PHE A 151 2.40 1.23 10.14
CA PHE A 151 1.63 0.05 9.77
C PHE A 151 0.11 0.28 9.88
N GLU A 152 -0.35 0.87 10.98
CA GLU A 152 -1.77 1.20 11.19
C GLU A 152 -2.29 2.11 10.06
N LYS A 153 -1.53 3.16 9.73
CA LYS A 153 -1.90 4.09 8.67
C LYS A 153 -1.82 3.46 7.28
N CYS A 154 -0.88 2.54 7.02
CA CYS A 154 -0.85 1.77 5.78
C CYS A 154 -2.15 0.98 5.60
N VAL A 155 -2.59 0.24 6.62
CA VAL A 155 -3.84 -0.54 6.53
C VAL A 155 -5.03 0.36 6.26
N TYR A 156 -5.16 1.47 6.99
CA TYR A 156 -6.23 2.44 6.79
C TYR A 156 -6.22 3.02 5.37
N LEU A 157 -5.06 3.48 4.91
CA LEU A 157 -4.96 4.19 3.65
C LEU A 157 -5.15 3.24 2.46
N CYS A 158 -4.56 2.04 2.53
CA CYS A 158 -4.77 0.99 1.54
C CYS A 158 -6.25 0.61 1.43
N TRP A 159 -6.97 0.49 2.56
CA TRP A 159 -8.43 0.28 2.51
C TRP A 159 -9.14 1.40 1.75
N CYS A 160 -8.83 2.66 2.07
CA CYS A 160 -9.41 3.82 1.39
C CYS A 160 -9.10 3.87 -0.11
N MET A 161 -7.92 3.38 -0.54
CA MET A 161 -7.53 3.28 -1.95
C MET A 161 -8.36 2.22 -2.70
N VAL A 162 -8.52 1.03 -2.12
CA VAL A 162 -9.13 -0.13 -2.81
C VAL A 162 -10.65 -0.11 -2.84
N ILE A 163 -11.28 0.73 -2.02
CA ILE A 163 -12.74 0.88 -2.06
C ILE A 163 -13.22 1.94 -3.07
N GLN A 164 -12.29 2.66 -3.71
CA GLN A 164 -12.60 3.60 -4.78
C GLN A 164 -13.13 2.86 -6.01
N ASP A 165 -13.84 3.59 -6.86
CA ASP A 165 -14.32 3.12 -8.15
C ASP A 165 -14.02 4.19 -9.22
N PRO A 166 -13.01 3.99 -10.09
CA PRO A 166 -12.10 2.83 -10.12
C PRO A 166 -11.14 2.80 -8.91
N VAL A 167 -10.61 1.60 -8.61
CA VAL A 167 -9.60 1.38 -7.57
C VAL A 167 -8.33 2.17 -7.89
N LEU A 168 -7.79 2.89 -6.89
CA LEU A 168 -6.50 3.55 -7.05
C LEU A 168 -5.40 2.49 -7.18
N HIS A 169 -4.43 2.73 -8.05
CA HIS A 169 -3.41 1.74 -8.36
C HIS A 169 -2.07 2.13 -7.75
N LEU A 170 -1.61 1.29 -6.81
CA LEU A 170 -0.24 1.33 -6.32
C LEU A 170 0.67 0.65 -7.34
N ASP A 171 1.71 1.35 -7.78
CA ASP A 171 2.67 0.82 -8.74
C ASP A 171 3.48 -0.31 -8.09
N ASP A 172 3.19 -1.53 -8.50
CA ASP A 172 3.76 -2.74 -7.93
C ASP A 172 4.92 -3.29 -8.77
N ASP A 173 5.21 -2.66 -9.91
CA ASP A 173 6.15 -3.16 -10.89
C ASP A 173 7.58 -3.06 -10.36
N GLU A 174 8.37 -4.12 -10.58
CA GLU A 174 9.78 -4.11 -10.22
C GLU A 174 10.54 -3.18 -11.16
N VAL A 175 10.81 -1.96 -10.70
CA VAL A 175 11.61 -0.95 -11.43
C VAL A 175 13.11 -1.33 -11.50
N LEU A 176 13.47 -2.57 -11.12
CA LEU A 176 14.85 -3.04 -11.02
C LEU A 176 15.59 -2.93 -12.36
N ASN A 177 16.79 -2.34 -12.33
CA ASN A 177 17.68 -2.24 -13.49
C ASN A 177 17.09 -1.49 -14.70
N THR A 178 16.06 -0.67 -14.49
CA THR A 178 15.49 0.17 -15.55
C THR A 178 15.91 1.62 -15.38
N GLN A 179 15.94 2.36 -16.50
CA GLN A 179 16.14 3.79 -16.49
C GLN A 179 15.02 4.46 -15.69
N ILE A 180 15.38 5.35 -14.78
CA ILE A 180 14.41 6.02 -13.91
C ILE A 180 13.55 6.97 -14.74
N ASP A 181 12.24 6.69 -14.84
CA ASP A 181 11.26 7.63 -15.38
C ASP A 181 11.01 8.76 -14.38
N LYS A 182 11.64 9.91 -14.61
CA LYS A 182 11.56 11.11 -13.74
C LYS A 182 10.17 11.74 -13.71
N ASN A 183 9.26 11.33 -14.59
CA ASN A 183 7.86 11.75 -14.54
C ASN A 183 7.09 10.97 -13.47
N THR A 184 7.47 9.71 -13.23
CA THR A 184 6.78 8.81 -12.29
C THR A 184 7.49 8.73 -10.94
N TYR A 185 8.82 8.84 -10.93
CA TYR A 185 9.64 8.64 -9.75
C TYR A 185 10.59 9.80 -9.47
N GLU A 186 10.84 10.00 -8.18
CA GLU A 186 11.93 10.83 -7.66
C GLU A 186 13.06 9.95 -7.13
N GLU A 187 14.28 10.47 -7.16
CA GLU A 187 15.46 9.79 -6.65
C GLU A 187 15.55 9.99 -5.13
N PHE A 188 15.68 8.89 -4.37
CA PHE A 188 15.86 8.92 -2.91
C PHE A 188 17.16 9.65 -2.52
N ASP A 189 18.22 9.43 -3.31
CA ASP A 189 19.48 10.17 -3.23
C ASP A 189 20.07 10.43 -4.62
N LYS A 190 21.01 11.38 -4.71
CA LYS A 190 21.50 11.95 -5.99
C LYS A 190 22.50 11.07 -6.74
N SER A 191 22.36 9.74 -6.75
CA SER A 191 23.37 8.83 -7.29
C SER A 191 22.84 7.76 -8.22
N GLY A 192 23.12 7.90 -9.52
CA GLY A 192 22.89 6.87 -10.54
C GLY A 192 21.78 7.21 -11.54
N ASP A 193 21.73 6.49 -12.66
CA ASP A 193 20.70 6.68 -13.71
C ASP A 193 19.69 5.52 -13.80
N SER A 194 19.97 4.42 -13.09
CA SER A 194 19.12 3.20 -13.04
C SER A 194 18.67 2.89 -11.62
N ALA A 195 17.42 2.46 -11.49
CA ALA A 195 16.81 2.11 -10.21
C ALA A 195 17.34 0.78 -9.66
N ALA A 196 17.79 0.82 -8.40
CA ALA A 196 18.19 -0.35 -7.61
C ALA A 196 17.01 -0.98 -6.87
N TYR A 197 16.11 -0.16 -6.32
CA TYR A 197 14.84 -0.62 -5.74
C TYR A 197 13.88 0.54 -5.49
N VAL A 198 12.59 0.22 -5.40
CA VAL A 198 11.54 1.17 -4.98
C VAL A 198 11.59 1.35 -3.47
N VAL A 199 11.67 2.60 -3.03
CA VAL A 199 11.57 3.02 -1.62
C VAL A 199 10.12 3.33 -1.28
N TRP A 200 9.44 4.04 -2.19
CA TRP A 200 8.05 4.43 -2.07
C TRP A 200 7.34 4.26 -3.43
N PRO A 201 6.28 3.45 -3.53
CA PRO A 201 5.59 3.25 -4.80
C PRO A 201 4.95 4.52 -5.35
N ALA A 202 4.89 4.64 -6.68
CA ALA A 202 4.03 5.63 -7.31
C ALA A 202 2.55 5.26 -7.11
N LEU A 203 1.69 6.27 -7.04
CA LEU A 203 0.24 6.07 -6.90
C LEU A 203 -0.46 6.68 -8.10
N PHE A 204 -1.33 5.90 -8.73
CA PHE A 204 -2.11 6.29 -9.89
C PHE A 204 -3.60 6.32 -9.57
N LEU A 205 -4.35 7.15 -10.31
CA LEU A 205 -5.80 7.25 -10.14
C LEU A 205 -6.52 5.93 -10.43
N HIS A 206 -5.97 5.12 -11.32
CA HIS A 206 -6.32 3.72 -11.58
C HIS A 206 -5.20 3.07 -12.40
N LYS A 207 -5.28 1.77 -12.66
CA LYS A 207 -4.29 1.07 -13.50
C LYS A 207 -4.25 1.69 -14.91
N GLY A 208 -3.06 2.08 -15.36
CA GLY A 208 -2.87 2.80 -16.63
C GLY A 208 -3.46 4.22 -16.67
N GLY A 209 -3.89 4.75 -15.53
CA GLY A 209 -4.47 6.09 -15.39
C GLY A 209 -3.41 7.17 -15.15
N PRO A 210 -3.84 8.43 -14.93
CA PRO A 210 -2.92 9.51 -14.60
C PRO A 210 -2.26 9.31 -13.23
N LEU A 211 -1.03 9.79 -13.12
CA LEU A 211 -0.26 9.81 -11.89
C LEU A 211 -0.95 10.72 -10.85
N LEU A 212 -1.07 10.21 -9.63
CA LEU A 212 -1.61 10.93 -8.48
C LEU A 212 -0.48 11.44 -7.57
N CYS A 213 0.47 10.56 -7.26
CA CYS A 213 1.66 10.87 -6.46
C CYS A 213 2.87 10.19 -7.08
N LYS A 214 4.00 10.92 -7.20
CA LYS A 214 5.26 10.31 -7.58
C LYS A 214 5.71 9.29 -6.53
N GLY A 215 6.37 8.25 -7.01
CA GLY A 215 7.10 7.33 -6.14
C GLY A 215 8.51 7.84 -5.85
N VAL A 216 9.24 7.09 -5.03
CA VAL A 216 10.64 7.34 -4.71
C VAL A 216 11.44 6.05 -4.95
N VAL A 217 12.55 6.15 -5.67
CA VAL A 217 13.45 5.03 -5.97
C VAL A 217 14.85 5.30 -5.47
N LYS A 218 15.50 4.26 -4.97
CA LYS A 218 16.95 4.28 -4.74
C LYS A 218 17.63 3.86 -6.04
N ALA A 219 18.63 4.61 -6.47
CA ALA A 219 19.42 4.30 -7.66
C ALA A 219 20.71 3.54 -7.32
N TYR A 220 21.27 2.81 -8.28
CA TYR A 220 22.58 2.17 -8.13
C TYR A 220 23.68 3.23 -8.04
N LEU A 221 24.65 3.02 -7.14
CA LEU A 221 25.82 3.89 -7.08
C LEU A 221 26.57 3.84 -8.41
N LYS A 222 27.03 4.99 -8.92
CA LYS A 222 27.81 5.06 -10.18
C LYS A 222 29.03 4.12 -10.23
N LYS A 223 29.53 3.66 -9.08
CA LYS A 223 30.65 2.71 -8.98
C LYS A 223 30.29 1.26 -9.31
N ASP A 224 29.01 0.91 -9.39
CA ASP A 224 28.55 -0.44 -9.68
C ASP A 224 28.42 -0.73 -11.19
N TYR A 225 28.61 0.28 -12.05
CA TYR A 225 28.60 0.14 -13.52
C TYR A 225 29.93 -0.35 -14.11
N GLU A 226 30.99 -0.48 -13.29
CA GLU A 226 32.36 -0.80 -13.74
C GLU A 226 32.82 -2.23 -13.35
N LYS A 227 31.90 -3.18 -13.13
CA LYS A 227 32.21 -4.62 -13.01
C LYS A 227 31.42 -5.44 -14.02
#